data_AF-A0A9J7LGQ1-F1
#
_entry.id   AF-A0A9J7LGQ1-F1
#
_cell.length_a   1.000
_cell.length_b   1.000
_cell.length_c   1.000
_cell.angle_alpha   90.00
_cell.angle_beta   90.00
_cell.angle_gamma   90.00
#
_symmetry.space_group_name_H-M   'P 1'
#
loop_
_entity.id
_entity.type
_entity.pdbx_description
1 polymer ?
#
loop_
_entity_poly.entity_id
_entity_poly.type
_entity_poly.pdbx_seq_one_letter_code
_entity_poly.pdbx_strand_id
1 'polypeptide(L)'
;MTSMFNLFGRSKPQSNLPAPTALQQQRHKQIETLKTFNQNVCELRRDVEYRVTCSINNVTISLNIQLPPEFPKDRPIVVVSPPLRHPWVNEQMVVTGCPGINSVSQP
;
A
#
# COMPACT_ATOMS: atom_id res chain seq x y z
N MET A 1 56.82 -23.41 -0.15
CA MET A 1 55.68 -24.21 -0.66
C MET A 1 54.48 -23.81 0.18
N THR A 2 53.63 -22.89 -0.31
CA THR A 2 52.27 -23.16 -0.84
C THR A 2 51.39 -23.80 0.24
N SER A 3 50.23 -23.27 0.65
CA SER A 3 49.14 -22.78 -0.19
C SER A 3 48.13 -21.98 0.62
N MET A 4 47.60 -20.93 -0.01
CA MET A 4 46.35 -20.26 0.35
C MET A 4 45.16 -21.21 0.22
N PHE A 5 44.14 -20.99 1.04
CA PHE A 5 42.75 -21.35 0.71
C PHE A 5 41.83 -20.19 1.08
N ASN A 6 41.49 -19.36 0.08
CA ASN A 6 40.30 -18.52 0.08
C ASN A 6 39.19 -19.34 -0.57
N LEU A 7 38.11 -19.62 0.18
CA LEU A 7 36.96 -20.37 -0.32
C LEU A 7 35.70 -19.49 -0.35
N PHE A 8 35.43 -18.96 -1.55
CA PHE A 8 34.12 -18.58 -2.12
C PHE A 8 33.14 -17.76 -1.27
N GLY A 9 33.25 -16.43 -1.38
CA GLY A 9 32.11 -15.52 -1.24
C GLY A 9 31.20 -15.62 -2.46
N ARG A 10 30.00 -16.18 -2.30
CA ARG A 10 28.94 -16.23 -3.31
C ARG A 10 28.36 -14.82 -3.50
N SER A 11 28.94 -14.03 -4.39
CA SER A 11 28.39 -12.74 -4.81
C SER A 11 27.06 -12.97 -5.53
N LYS A 12 25.96 -12.59 -4.87
CA LYS A 12 24.68 -12.33 -5.54
C LYS A 12 24.93 -11.20 -6.56
N PRO A 13 24.37 -11.26 -7.78
CA PRO A 13 24.51 -10.18 -8.74
C PRO A 13 23.95 -8.90 -8.11
N GLN A 14 24.83 -7.95 -7.83
CA GLN A 14 24.49 -6.66 -7.27
C GLN A 14 23.78 -5.88 -8.39
N SER A 15 22.45 -5.89 -8.39
CA SER A 15 21.69 -4.92 -9.16
C SER A 15 22.14 -3.53 -8.72
N ASN A 16 22.72 -2.73 -9.62
CA ASN A 16 23.21 -1.36 -9.36
C ASN A 16 22.08 -0.35 -9.10
N LEU A 17 20.98 -0.79 -8.49
CA LEU A 17 19.88 0.08 -8.12
C LEU A 17 20.22 0.80 -6.80
N PRO A 18 19.99 2.13 -6.71
CA PRO A 18 20.14 2.83 -5.46
C PRO A 18 19.22 2.21 -4.40
N ALA A 19 19.69 2.19 -3.15
CA ALA A 19 18.89 1.69 -2.03
C ALA A 19 17.59 2.50 -1.89
N PRO A 20 16.47 1.85 -1.52
CA PRO A 20 15.20 2.53 -1.38
C PRO A 20 15.25 3.56 -0.25
N THR A 21 14.65 4.73 -0.47
CA THR A 21 14.56 5.80 0.54
C THR A 21 13.68 5.38 1.72
N ALA A 22 13.82 6.06 2.87
CA ALA A 22 12.96 5.80 4.04
C ALA A 22 11.46 5.95 3.70
N LEU A 23 11.10 6.97 2.91
CA LEU A 23 9.73 7.17 2.42
C LEU A 23 9.26 6.00 1.55
N GLN A 24 10.11 5.51 0.64
CA GLN A 24 9.80 4.33 -0.16
C GLN A 24 9.58 3.10 0.73
N GLN A 25 10.43 2.85 1.72
CA GLN A 25 10.28 1.73 2.64
C GLN A 25 8.98 1.80 3.44
N GLN A 26 8.62 2.99 3.94
CA GLN A 26 7.36 3.21 4.65
C GLN A 26 6.13 2.98 3.75
N ARG A 27 6.15 3.49 2.51
CA ARG A 27 5.11 3.21 1.50
C ARG A 27 4.95 1.71 1.30
N HIS A 28 6.05 0.99 1.03
CA HIS A 28 6.01 -0.45 0.80
C HIS A 28 5.43 -1.20 2.00
N LYS A 29 5.85 -0.87 3.23
CA LYS A 29 5.31 -1.49 4.45
C LYS A 29 3.79 -1.34 4.56
N GLN A 30 3.25 -0.15 4.26
CA GLN A 30 1.81 0.11 4.32
C GLN A 30 1.05 -0.61 3.21
N ILE A 31 1.61 -0.70 2.00
CA ILE A 31 1.03 -1.46 0.89
C ILE A 31 1.01 -2.96 1.21
N GLU A 32 2.09 -3.50 1.76
CA GLU A 32 2.14 -4.91 2.17
C GLU A 32 1.15 -5.21 3.28
N THR A 33 0.98 -4.28 4.23
CA THR A 33 -0.08 -4.35 5.24
C THR A 33 -1.46 -4.42 4.57
N LEU A 34 -1.77 -3.51 3.64
CA LEU A 34 -3.02 -3.52 2.87
C LEU A 34 -3.26 -4.88 2.20
N LYS A 35 -2.26 -5.42 1.49
CA LYS A 35 -2.34 -6.71 0.80
C LYS A 35 -2.50 -7.90 1.74
N THR A 36 -1.84 -7.86 2.91
CA THR A 36 -1.90 -8.94 3.91
C THR A 36 -3.26 -9.01 4.59
N PHE A 37 -3.87 -7.86 4.90
CA PHE A 37 -5.12 -7.81 5.66
C PHE A 37 -6.39 -7.87 4.80
N ASN A 38 -6.27 -7.81 3.47
CA ASN A 38 -7.43 -7.79 2.57
C ASN A 38 -7.26 -8.86 1.48
N GLN A 39 -8.24 -9.76 1.36
CA GLN A 39 -8.16 -10.87 0.40
C GLN A 39 -8.34 -10.44 -1.07
N ASN A 40 -9.09 -9.36 -1.31
CA ASN A 40 -9.50 -8.95 -2.67
C ASN A 40 -8.84 -7.62 -3.08
N VAL A 41 -7.53 -7.50 -2.88
CA VAL A 41 -6.76 -6.34 -3.34
C VAL A 41 -6.32 -6.54 -4.78
N CYS A 42 -6.68 -5.61 -5.65
CA CYS A 42 -6.20 -5.51 -7.02
C CYS A 42 -5.25 -4.31 -7.13
N GLU A 43 -4.01 -4.54 -7.57
CA GLU A 43 -3.06 -3.48 -7.90
C GLU A 43 -3.36 -2.98 -9.32
N LEU A 44 -3.90 -1.76 -9.43
CA LEU A 44 -4.22 -1.15 -10.72
C LEU A 44 -2.99 -0.43 -11.29
N ARG A 45 -2.25 0.24 -10.41
CA ARG A 45 -0.96 0.87 -10.71
C ARG A 45 -0.06 0.77 -9.50
N ARG A 46 1.07 0.09 -9.67
CA ARG A 46 2.08 -0.11 -8.61
C ARG A 46 2.39 1.19 -7.89
N ASP A 47 2.42 1.13 -6.56
CA ASP A 47 2.77 2.21 -5.64
C ASP A 47 1.86 3.45 -5.68
N VAL A 48 0.77 3.41 -6.47
CA VAL A 48 -0.09 4.58 -6.71
C VAL A 48 -1.58 4.26 -6.58
N GLU A 49 -2.05 3.12 -7.10
CA GLU A 49 -3.48 2.88 -7.21
C GLU A 49 -3.85 1.41 -6.98
N TYR A 50 -4.77 1.22 -6.06
CA TYR A 50 -5.23 -0.08 -5.58
C TYR A 50 -6.76 -0.09 -5.50
N ARG A 51 -7.35 -1.26 -5.64
CA ARG A 51 -8.79 -1.46 -5.41
C ARG A 51 -9.00 -2.62 -4.45
N VAL A 52 -9.84 -2.43 -3.45
CA VAL A 52 -10.29 -3.51 -2.56
C VAL A 52 -11.76 -3.76 -2.80
N THR A 53 -12.14 -5.01 -3.06
CA THR A 53 -13.55 -5.38 -3.25
C THR A 53 -14.07 -6.11 -2.03
N CYS A 54 -15.22 -5.68 -1.49
CA CYS A 54 -15.89 -6.38 -0.41
C CYS A 54 -17.38 -6.54 -0.71
N SER A 55 -17.96 -7.63 -0.22
CA SER A 55 -19.37 -7.94 -0.39
C SER A 55 -20.05 -7.92 0.97
N ILE A 56 -21.08 -7.08 1.11
CA ILE A 56 -21.87 -6.92 2.33
C ILE A 56 -23.34 -7.12 1.94
N ASN A 57 -24.02 -8.08 2.55
CA ASN A 57 -25.45 -8.38 2.27
C ASN A 57 -25.76 -8.51 0.77
N ASN A 58 -24.96 -9.28 0.04
CA ASN A 58 -25.06 -9.50 -1.42
C ASN A 58 -24.84 -8.24 -2.28
N VAL A 59 -24.43 -7.12 -1.69
CA VAL A 59 -23.99 -5.93 -2.42
C VAL A 59 -22.47 -5.90 -2.44
N THR A 60 -21.89 -5.89 -3.63
CA THR A 60 -20.45 -5.73 -3.81
C THR A 60 -20.10 -4.25 -3.93
N ILE A 61 -19.21 -3.79 -3.06
CA ILE A 61 -18.63 -2.45 -3.12
C ILE A 61 -17.12 -2.55 -3.36
N SER A 62 -16.57 -1.47 -3.91
CA SER A 62 -15.16 -1.27 -4.18
C SER A 62 -14.66 -0.05 -3.42
N LEU A 63 -13.53 -0.21 -2.74
CA LEU A 63 -12.72 0.87 -2.20
C LEU A 63 -11.59 1.14 -3.20
N ASN A 64 -11.68 2.25 -3.92
CA ASN A 64 -10.62 2.71 -4.83
C ASN A 64 -9.66 3.57 -4.02
N ILE A 65 -8.41 3.13 -3.93
CA ILE A 65 -7.37 3.72 -3.09
C ILE A 65 -6.34 4.35 -4.00
N GLN A 66 -6.11 5.65 -3.83
CA GLN A 66 -5.04 6.38 -4.49
C GLN A 66 -4.01 6.84 -3.44
N LEU A 67 -2.76 6.44 -3.65
CA LEU A 67 -1.63 6.81 -2.81
C LEU A 67 -0.99 8.09 -3.35
N PRO A 68 -0.93 9.19 -2.59
CA PRO A 68 -0.23 10.39 -3.01
C PRO A 68 1.30 10.18 -3.08
N PRO A 69 2.04 11.08 -3.76
CA PRO A 69 3.50 11.02 -3.85
C PRO A 69 4.22 10.99 -2.49
N GLU A 70 3.67 11.68 -1.49
CA GLU A 70 4.22 11.76 -0.13
C GLU A 70 3.69 10.68 0.82
N PHE A 71 2.91 9.70 0.35
CA PHE A 71 2.40 8.63 1.21
C PHE A 71 3.55 7.86 1.89
N PRO A 72 3.46 7.56 3.21
CA PRO A 72 2.30 7.74 4.10
C PRO A 72 2.24 9.06 4.87
N LYS A 73 3.12 10.03 4.61
CA LYS A 73 3.04 11.37 5.24
C LYS A 73 1.72 12.06 4.88
N ASP A 74 1.35 12.00 3.60
CA ASP A 74 0.02 12.37 3.14
C ASP A 74 -0.88 11.13 3.13
N ARG A 75 -2.10 11.28 3.64
CA ARG A 75 -3.09 10.20 3.73
C ARG A 75 -3.53 9.71 2.34
N PRO A 76 -3.89 8.43 2.20
CA PRO A 76 -4.45 7.94 0.95
C PRO A 76 -5.84 8.54 0.70
N ILE A 77 -6.20 8.70 -0.57
CA ILE A 77 -7.56 9.06 -0.97
C ILE A 77 -8.31 7.75 -1.21
N VAL A 78 -9.43 7.56 -0.52
CA VAL A 78 -10.25 6.34 -0.67
C VAL A 78 -11.64 6.73 -1.15
N VAL A 79 -12.07 6.18 -2.28
CA VAL A 79 -13.36 6.45 -2.92
C VAL A 79 -14.18 5.17 -3.05
N VAL A 80 -15.43 5.21 -2.59
CA VAL A 80 -16.35 4.08 -2.59
C VAL A 80 -17.16 4.02 -3.89
N SER A 81 -17.40 2.82 -4.39
CA SER A 81 -18.26 2.56 -5.56
C SER A 81 -18.98 1.21 -5.42
N PRO A 82 -20.28 1.07 -5.75
CA PRO A 82 -21.19 2.12 -6.19
C PRO A 82 -21.51 3.12 -5.05
N PRO A 83 -22.18 4.25 -5.35
CA PRO A 83 -22.55 5.23 -4.35
C PRO A 83 -23.40 4.64 -3.21
N LEU A 84 -23.11 5.03 -1.97
CA LEU A 84 -23.84 4.56 -0.79
C LEU A 84 -23.91 5.66 0.28
N ARG A 85 -24.81 5.48 1.26
CA ARG A 85 -24.90 6.36 2.44
C ARG A 85 -24.23 5.67 3.63
N HIS A 86 -23.14 6.26 4.12
CA HIS A 86 -22.44 5.77 5.31
C HIS A 86 -21.82 6.95 6.08
N PRO A 87 -21.79 6.95 7.43
CA PRO A 87 -21.25 8.07 8.21
C PRO A 87 -19.79 8.45 7.91
N TRP A 88 -19.02 7.51 7.35
CA TRP A 88 -17.62 7.76 6.98
C TRP A 88 -17.43 8.28 5.56
N VAL A 89 -18.48 8.34 4.76
CA VAL A 89 -18.41 8.63 3.32
C VAL A 89 -19.17 9.92 3.05
N ASN A 90 -18.53 10.88 2.38
CA ASN A 90 -19.17 12.13 2.00
C ASN A 90 -19.99 12.00 0.69
N GLU A 91 -20.59 13.09 0.23
CA GLU A 91 -21.41 13.12 -0.98
C GLU A 91 -20.64 12.76 -2.27
N GLN A 92 -19.32 12.96 -2.27
CA GLN A 92 -18.42 12.61 -3.36
C GLN A 92 -17.90 11.16 -3.27
N MET A 93 -18.46 10.36 -2.36
CA MET A 93 -18.04 8.99 -2.06
C MET A 93 -16.62 8.84 -1.50
N VAL A 94 -16.02 9.94 -1.05
CA VAL A 94 -14.70 9.93 -0.41
C VAL A 94 -14.86 9.54 1.05
N VAL A 95 -14.03 8.60 1.51
CA VAL A 95 -13.95 8.22 2.92
C VAL A 95 -13.25 9.33 3.71
N THR A 96 -14.00 10.03 4.55
CA THR A 96 -13.51 11.16 5.37
C THR A 96 -13.62 10.90 6.87
N GLY A 97 -14.51 10.00 7.30
CA GLY A 97 -14.82 9.78 8.73
C GLY A 97 -14.22 8.53 9.36
N CYS A 98 -13.41 7.74 8.63
CA CYS A 98 -12.84 6.50 9.16
C CYS A 98 -11.55 6.77 9.97
N PRO A 99 -11.51 6.50 11.29
CA PRO A 99 -10.35 6.80 12.12
C PRO A 99 -9.07 6.10 11.64
N GLY A 100 -9.16 4.81 11.23
CA GLY A 100 -7.99 4.03 10.81
C GLY A 100 -7.33 4.51 9.51
N ILE A 101 -8.07 5.21 8.65
CA ILE A 101 -7.52 5.85 7.43
C ILE A 101 -6.98 7.25 7.76
N ASN A 102 -7.56 7.91 8.77
CA ASN A 102 -7.17 9.27 9.16
C ASN A 102 -6.05 9.32 10.20
N SER A 103 -5.72 8.20 10.86
CA SER A 103 -4.73 8.14 11.95
C SER A 103 -3.33 7.68 11.51
N VAL A 104 -3.05 7.56 10.20
CA VAL A 104 -1.73 7.15 9.68
C VAL A 104 -0.73 8.32 9.77
N SER A 105 -0.48 8.78 10.98
CA SER A 105 0.54 9.78 11.27
C SER A 105 0.99 9.65 12.72
N GLN A 106 1.60 8.54 13.10
CA GLN A 106 2.53 8.58 14.23
C GLN A 106 3.82 7.81 13.93
N PRO A 107 4.97 8.38 14.34
CA PRO A 107 6.32 7.95 14.01
C PRO A 107 6.69 6.56 14.54
#